data_AF-A0A2E4N3B3-F1
#
_entry.id   AF-A0A2E4N3B3-F1
#
_cell.length_a   1.000
_cell.length_b   1.000
_cell.length_c   1.000
_cell.angle_alpha   90.00
_cell.angle_beta   90.00
_cell.angle_gamma   90.00
#
_symmetry.space_group_name_H-M   'P 1'
#
loop_
_entity.id
_entity.type
_entity.pdbx_description
1 polymer ?
#
loop_
_entity_poly.entity_id
_entity_poly.type
_entity_poly.pdbx_seq_one_letter_code
_entity_poly.pdbx_strand_id
1 'polypeptide(L)'
;YLDLFRYLLGDITKVAYMGSHRVFSWPVEETAHTLVEFESGVHGTLTATCTVPSGGNVLEVYGSEGSLFLGNKLRIVTGDEMTEEDVVFPDYYSGLLSDFGRCVGSGDVPIASGLDGLRCLQVTDAAYRSDTEQRIATVADE
;
A
#
# COMPACT_ATOMS: atom_id res chain seq x y z
N TYR A 1 -0.91 -2.62 2.53
CA TYR A 1 -0.98 -1.75 1.34
C TYR A 1 0.09 -0.65 1.33
N LEU A 2 0.31 0.07 2.43
CA LEU A 2 1.33 1.13 2.48
C LEU A 2 2.71 0.68 2.00
N ASP A 3 3.19 -0.48 2.48
CA ASP A 3 4.47 -1.06 2.07
C ASP A 3 4.54 -1.37 0.57
N LEU A 4 3.57 -2.11 0.04
CA LEU A 4 3.49 -2.42 -1.39
C LEU A 4 3.48 -1.15 -2.27
N PHE A 5 2.72 -0.12 -1.88
CA PHE A 5 2.67 1.12 -2.64
C PHE A 5 3.99 1.86 -2.56
N ARG A 6 4.67 1.85 -1.41
CA ARG A 6 6.01 2.42 -1.29
C ARG A 6 7.03 1.70 -2.16
N TYR A 7 6.98 0.37 -2.17
CA TYR A 7 7.82 -0.46 -3.03
C TYR A 7 7.63 -0.14 -4.52
N LEU A 8 6.39 0.13 -4.95
CA LEU A 8 6.08 0.41 -6.36
C LEU A 8 6.29 1.88 -6.77
N LEU A 9 6.00 2.84 -5.89
CA LEU A 9 5.83 4.25 -6.23
C LEU A 9 6.76 5.21 -5.47
N GLY A 10 7.59 4.69 -4.56
CA GLY A 10 8.49 5.47 -3.70
C GLY A 10 7.83 5.92 -2.39
N ASP A 11 8.51 6.78 -1.64
CA ASP A 11 8.05 7.17 -0.31
C ASP A 11 6.80 8.05 -0.32
N ILE A 12 5.95 7.89 0.69
CA ILE A 12 4.75 8.70 0.92
C ILE A 12 5.15 9.90 1.78
N THR A 13 4.85 11.12 1.32
CA THR A 13 5.25 12.37 1.98
C THR A 13 4.09 13.06 2.69
N LYS A 14 2.85 12.83 2.26
CA LYS A 14 1.64 13.39 2.90
C LYS A 14 0.51 12.38 2.95
N VAL A 15 -0.34 12.50 3.97
CA VAL A 15 -1.53 11.68 4.15
C VAL A 15 -2.70 12.48 4.72
N ALA A 16 -3.88 12.28 4.14
CA ALA A 16 -5.17 12.54 4.76
C ALA A 16 -5.83 11.21 5.10
N TYR A 17 -6.42 11.11 6.29
CA TYR A 17 -6.98 9.85 6.80
C TYR A 17 -8.40 10.03 7.32
N MET A 18 -9.20 8.96 7.20
CA MET A 18 -10.48 8.81 7.89
C MET A 18 -10.69 7.36 8.32
N GLY A 19 -10.87 7.14 9.62
CA GLY A 19 -11.13 5.83 10.23
C GLY A 19 -12.55 5.70 10.77
N SER A 20 -13.04 4.47 10.93
CA SER A 20 -14.34 4.17 11.50
C SER A 20 -14.35 2.78 12.16
N HIS A 21 -15.00 2.67 13.32
CA HIS A 21 -15.16 1.41 14.07
C HIS A 21 -16.64 1.12 14.38
N ARG A 22 -17.54 1.53 13.48
CA ARG A 22 -18.99 1.57 13.76
C ARG A 22 -19.71 0.23 13.62
N VAL A 23 -19.07 -0.82 13.08
CA VAL A 23 -19.74 -2.08 12.76
C VAL A 23 -19.61 -3.06 13.94
N PHE A 24 -18.41 -3.27 14.46
CA PHE A 24 -18.16 -4.16 15.60
C PHE A 24 -17.95 -3.41 16.91
N SER A 25 -17.79 -2.09 16.88
CA SER A 25 -17.53 -1.24 18.05
C SER A 25 -16.25 -1.60 18.79
N TRP A 26 -15.21 -1.99 18.05
CA TRP A 26 -13.87 -2.20 18.58
C TRP A 26 -13.19 -0.89 19.01
N PRO A 27 -12.18 -0.95 19.89
CA PRO A 27 -11.43 0.24 20.30
C PRO A 27 -10.49 0.79 19.21
N VAL A 28 -10.45 0.17 18.04
CA VAL A 28 -9.61 0.53 16.89
C VAL A 28 -10.47 0.55 15.63
N GLU A 29 -10.02 1.25 14.60
CA GLU A 29 -10.72 1.30 13.33
C GLU A 29 -10.89 -0.09 12.69
N GLU A 30 -12.06 -0.29 12.10
CA GLU A 30 -12.43 -1.49 11.35
C GLU A 30 -12.46 -1.21 9.84
N THR A 31 -12.58 0.08 9.48
CA THR A 31 -12.45 0.61 8.13
C THR A 31 -11.61 1.87 8.17
N ALA A 32 -10.63 1.97 7.29
CA ALA A 32 -9.74 3.10 7.11
C ALA A 32 -9.67 3.49 5.63
N HIS A 33 -9.70 4.79 5.37
CA HIS A 33 -9.47 5.38 4.06
C HIS A 33 -8.34 6.40 4.16
N THR A 34 -7.42 6.38 3.20
CA THR A 34 -6.35 7.36 3.09
C THR A 34 -6.24 7.92 1.69
N LEU A 35 -5.99 9.24 1.59
CA LEU A 35 -5.44 9.89 0.41
C LEU A 35 -3.97 10.21 0.69
N VAL A 36 -3.07 9.86 -0.22
CA VAL A 36 -1.63 10.04 -0.04
C VAL A 36 -0.99 10.79 -1.20
N GLU A 37 0.12 11.49 -0.92
CA GLU A 37 1.05 12.03 -1.92
C GLU A 37 2.39 11.33 -1.78
N PHE A 38 2.94 10.85 -2.90
CA PHE A 38 4.28 10.27 -3.00
C PHE A 38 5.31 11.36 -3.28
N GLU A 39 6.59 11.10 -2.99
CA GLU A 39 7.71 12.01 -3.31
C GLU A 39 7.74 12.38 -4.80
N SER A 40 7.38 11.43 -5.66
CA SER A 40 7.27 11.60 -7.11
C SER A 40 6.13 12.55 -7.55
N GLY A 41 5.26 12.97 -6.63
CA GLY A 41 4.06 13.75 -6.91
C GLY A 41 2.85 12.91 -7.32
N VAL A 42 2.98 11.58 -7.37
CA VAL A 42 1.85 10.66 -7.55
C VAL A 42 0.88 10.82 -6.37
N HIS A 43 -0.42 10.68 -6.64
CA HIS A 43 -1.45 10.60 -5.62
C HIS A 43 -2.06 9.20 -5.58
N GLY A 44 -2.42 8.74 -4.39
CA GLY A 44 -3.01 7.42 -4.21
C GLY A 44 -4.16 7.43 -3.22
N THR A 45 -5.13 6.55 -3.43
CA THR A 45 -6.16 6.22 -2.44
C THR A 45 -5.95 4.79 -1.97
N LEU A 46 -6.01 4.58 -0.66
CA LEU A 46 -5.91 3.26 -0.07
C LEU A 46 -7.08 3.05 0.88
N THR A 47 -7.65 1.86 0.85
CA THR A 47 -8.75 1.46 1.73
C THR A 47 -8.42 0.11 2.35
N ALA A 48 -8.61 0.02 3.66
CA ALA A 48 -8.54 -1.23 4.39
C ALA A 48 -9.82 -1.38 5.21
N THR A 49 -10.48 -2.53 5.10
CA THR A 49 -11.71 -2.80 5.85
C THR A 49 -11.82 -4.28 6.17
N CYS A 50 -12.26 -4.59 7.39
CA CYS A 50 -12.65 -5.94 7.80
C CYS A 50 -14.18 -6.11 7.91
N THR A 51 -14.95 -5.09 7.54
CA THR A 51 -16.40 -5.06 7.71
C THR A 51 -17.18 -5.36 6.43
N VAL A 52 -16.50 -5.35 5.27
CA VAL A 52 -17.13 -5.58 3.96
C VAL A 52 -17.03 -7.06 3.58
N PRO A 53 -18.15 -7.80 3.52
CA PRO A 53 -18.12 -9.19 3.08
C PRO A 53 -17.75 -9.28 1.60
N SER A 54 -16.94 -10.28 1.25
CA SER A 54 -16.48 -10.50 -0.13
C SER A 54 -15.77 -9.29 -0.75
N GLY A 55 -15.08 -8.49 0.06
CA GLY A 55 -14.21 -7.42 -0.43
C GLY A 55 -13.10 -7.98 -1.32
N GLY A 56 -12.87 -7.34 -2.46
CA GLY A 56 -11.77 -7.67 -3.35
C GLY A 56 -10.49 -6.91 -2.99
N ASN A 57 -9.34 -7.53 -3.23
CA ASN A 57 -8.07 -6.81 -3.26
C ASN A 57 -7.87 -6.31 -4.69
N VAL A 58 -7.98 -5.00 -4.88
CA VAL A 58 -7.83 -4.36 -6.18
C VAL A 58 -6.70 -3.34 -6.10
N LEU A 59 -5.82 -3.36 -7.10
CA LEU A 59 -4.82 -2.33 -7.34
C LEU A 59 -5.06 -1.74 -8.72
N GLU A 60 -5.11 -0.42 -8.79
CA GLU A 60 -5.21 0.31 -10.04
C GLU A 60 -4.07 1.33 -10.11
N VAL A 61 -3.41 1.40 -11.25
CA VAL A 61 -2.34 2.36 -11.52
C VAL A 61 -2.65 3.08 -12.82
N TYR A 62 -2.61 4.40 -12.78
CA TYR A 62 -2.92 5.26 -13.92
C TYR A 62 -1.68 6.09 -14.27
N GLY A 63 -1.16 5.90 -15.48
CA GLY A 63 -0.04 6.66 -16.02
C GLY A 63 -0.45 7.49 -17.24
N SER A 64 0.47 8.31 -17.74
CA SER A 64 0.24 9.15 -18.92
C SER A 64 0.09 8.36 -20.23
N GLU A 65 0.61 7.13 -20.27
CA GLU A 65 0.65 6.29 -21.48
C GLU A 65 -0.15 4.99 -21.34
N GLY A 66 -0.78 4.77 -20.19
CA GLY A 66 -1.51 3.54 -19.94
C GLY A 66 -2.06 3.39 -18.54
N SER A 67 -2.71 2.26 -18.29
CA SER A 67 -3.29 1.93 -17.00
C SER A 67 -3.20 0.44 -16.73
N LEU A 68 -3.07 0.09 -15.45
CA LEU A 68 -3.00 -1.28 -14.96
C LEU A 68 -4.12 -1.49 -13.95
N PHE A 69 -4.84 -2.60 -14.09
CA PHE A 69 -5.89 -3.03 -13.18
C PHE A 69 -5.58 -4.46 -12.73
N LEU A 70 -5.38 -4.63 -11.43
CA LEU A 70 -5.03 -5.91 -10.83
C LEU A 70 -6.10 -6.30 -9.82
N GLY A 71 -6.75 -7.44 -10.08
CA GLY A 71 -7.64 -8.14 -9.16
C GLY A 71 -7.47 -9.65 -9.32
N ASN A 72 -8.54 -10.37 -9.63
CA ASN A 72 -8.44 -11.77 -10.08
C ASN A 72 -7.83 -11.90 -11.48
N LYS A 73 -7.81 -10.80 -12.24
CA LYS A 73 -7.15 -10.66 -13.53
C LYS A 73 -6.20 -9.48 -13.49
N LEU A 74 -5.16 -9.55 -14.31
CA LEU A 74 -4.28 -8.43 -14.61
C LEU A 74 -4.68 -7.92 -15.98
N ARG A 75 -5.17 -6.68 -16.03
CA ARG A 75 -5.47 -5.97 -17.27
C ARG A 75 -4.50 -4.81 -17.43
N ILE A 76 -3.85 -4.73 -18.59
CA ILE A 76 -2.95 -3.63 -18.96
C ILE A 76 -3.53 -2.97 -20.20
N VAL A 77 -3.62 -1.65 -20.19
CA VAL A 77 -4.12 -0.83 -21.29
C VAL A 77 -3.04 0.18 -21.67
N THR A 78 -2.66 0.22 -22.95
CA THR A 78 -1.66 1.15 -23.50
C THR A 78 -2.11 1.61 -24.88
N GLY A 79 -2.34 2.92 -25.06
CA GLY A 79 -2.96 3.43 -26.29
C GLY A 79 -4.32 2.76 -26.55
N ASP A 80 -4.47 2.15 -27.72
CA ASP A 80 -5.67 1.38 -28.10
C ASP A 80 -5.54 -0.13 -27.81
N GLU A 81 -4.41 -0.58 -27.27
CA GLU A 81 -4.14 -1.99 -26.97
C GLU A 81 -4.55 -2.35 -25.54
N MET A 82 -5.09 -3.55 -25.37
CA MET A 82 -5.45 -4.12 -24.08
C MET A 82 -5.03 -5.59 -24.02
N THR A 83 -4.32 -5.96 -22.95
CA THR A 83 -4.00 -7.34 -22.60
C THR A 83 -4.65 -7.70 -21.27
N GLU A 84 -5.09 -8.95 -21.14
CA GLU A 84 -5.72 -9.45 -19.92
C GLU A 84 -5.30 -10.91 -19.68
N GLU A 85 -4.87 -11.19 -18.45
CA GLU A 85 -4.42 -12.52 -18.03
C GLU A 85 -4.98 -12.87 -16.65
N ASP A 86 -5.19 -14.17 -16.40
CA ASP A 86 -5.61 -14.66 -15.09
C ASP A 86 -4.43 -14.57 -14.10
N VAL A 87 -4.70 -14.02 -12.91
CA VAL A 87 -3.67 -13.85 -11.88
C VAL A 87 -3.56 -15.12 -11.07
N VAL A 88 -2.38 -15.72 -11.11
CA VAL A 88 -1.99 -16.78 -10.17
C VAL A 88 -1.13 -16.16 -9.09
N PHE A 89 -1.72 -16.00 -7.90
CA PHE A 89 -0.98 -15.48 -6.76
C PHE A 89 0.06 -16.51 -6.29
N PRO A 90 1.34 -16.13 -6.17
CA PRO A 90 2.40 -17.04 -5.78
C PRO A 90 2.35 -17.34 -4.28
N ASP A 91 3.18 -18.29 -3.84
CA ASP A 91 3.51 -18.42 -2.43
C ASP A 91 4.30 -17.20 -1.95
N TYR A 92 3.63 -16.32 -1.21
CA TYR A 92 4.21 -15.09 -0.67
C TYR A 92 5.28 -15.31 0.39
N TYR A 93 5.29 -16.46 1.06
CA TYR A 93 6.12 -16.67 2.24
C TYR A 93 7.47 -17.28 1.90
N SER A 94 7.49 -18.32 1.05
CA SER A 94 8.73 -19.03 0.75
C SER A 94 9.79 -18.13 0.11
N GLY A 95 9.37 -17.20 -0.76
CA GLY A 95 10.27 -16.21 -1.35
C GLY A 95 10.91 -15.29 -0.31
N LEU A 96 10.10 -14.73 0.60
CA LEU A 96 10.57 -13.84 1.66
C LEU A 96 11.50 -14.55 2.64
N LEU A 97 11.17 -15.79 3.03
CA LEU A 97 12.01 -16.60 3.91
C LEU A 97 13.36 -16.98 3.25
N SER A 98 13.32 -17.29 1.96
CA SER A 98 14.53 -17.59 1.18
C SER A 98 15.43 -16.36 1.05
N ASP A 99 14.85 -15.20 0.77
CA ASP A 99 15.58 -13.94 0.71
C ASP A 99 16.21 -13.57 2.06
N PHE A 100 15.43 -13.68 3.14
CA PHE A 100 15.94 -13.46 4.49
C PHE A 100 17.12 -14.40 4.82
N GLY A 101 16.99 -15.70 4.55
CA GLY A 101 18.06 -16.68 4.78
C GLY A 101 19.33 -16.39 3.97
N ARG A 102 19.18 -15.96 2.71
CA ARG A 102 20.29 -15.51 1.85
C ARG A 102 20.99 -14.30 2.45
N CYS A 103 20.24 -13.27 2.84
CA CYS A 103 20.76 -12.04 3.44
C CYS A 103 21.52 -12.28 4.75
N VAL A 104 21.08 -13.22 5.60
CA VAL A 104 21.81 -13.61 6.80
C VAL A 104 23.21 -14.14 6.48
N GLY A 105 23.36 -14.88 5.37
CA GLY A 105 24.64 -15.43 4.94
C GLY A 105 25.54 -14.44 4.20
N SER A 106 24.97 -13.56 3.37
CA SER A 106 25.73 -12.60 2.55
C SER A 106 25.99 -11.26 3.24
N GLY A 107 25.18 -10.89 4.23
CA GLY A 107 25.17 -9.54 4.80
C GLY A 107 24.39 -8.51 3.97
N ASP A 108 23.67 -8.94 2.94
CA ASP A 108 22.82 -8.05 2.13
C ASP A 108 21.55 -7.63 2.89
N VAL A 109 20.90 -6.57 2.40
CA VAL A 109 19.61 -6.09 2.92
C VAL A 109 18.45 -6.89 2.31
N PRO A 110 17.49 -7.40 3.11
CA PRO A 110 16.29 -8.04 2.59
C PRO A 110 15.43 -7.10 1.74
N ILE A 111 14.66 -7.65 0.81
CA ILE A 111 13.74 -6.87 -0.05
C ILE A 111 12.73 -6.03 0.74
N ALA A 112 12.32 -6.52 1.91
CA ALA A 112 11.50 -5.80 2.88
C ALA A 112 12.32 -5.66 4.17
N SER A 113 13.06 -4.57 4.27
CA SER A 113 14.00 -4.33 5.35
C SER A 113 13.30 -3.79 6.62
N GLY A 114 14.05 -3.70 7.71
CA GLY A 114 13.57 -3.01 8.92
C GLY A 114 13.29 -1.53 8.68
N LEU A 115 14.03 -0.88 7.76
CA LEU A 115 13.80 0.51 7.39
C LEU A 115 12.47 0.67 6.63
N ASP A 116 12.11 -0.30 5.79
CA ASP A 116 10.81 -0.31 5.12
C ASP A 116 9.67 -0.40 6.13
N GLY A 117 9.82 -1.25 7.14
CA GLY A 117 8.89 -1.32 8.27
C GLY A 117 8.77 0.00 9.03
N LEU A 118 9.90 0.66 9.34
CA LEU A 118 9.91 1.96 10.00
C LEU A 118 9.18 3.03 9.19
N ARG A 119 9.45 3.11 7.88
CA ARG A 119 8.82 4.07 6.99
C ARG A 119 7.31 3.84 6.88
N CYS A 120 6.86 2.59 6.88
CA CYS A 120 5.42 2.30 6.98
C CYS A 120 4.80 2.78 8.29
N LEU A 121 5.49 2.61 9.43
CA LEU A 121 5.01 3.10 10.72
C LEU A 121 4.94 4.63 10.75
N GLN A 122 5.88 5.34 10.13
CA GLN A 122 5.83 6.80 10.02
C GLN A 122 4.61 7.29 9.24
N VAL A 123 4.22 6.58 8.18
CA VAL A 123 2.99 6.89 7.44
C VAL A 123 1.74 6.60 8.28
N THR A 124 1.73 5.50 9.03
CA THR A 124 0.62 5.17 9.94
C THR A 124 0.48 6.20 11.07
N ASP A 125 1.58 6.63 11.69
CA ASP A 125 1.57 7.70 12.69
C ASP A 125 1.02 9.01 12.11
N ALA A 126 1.50 9.40 10.91
CA ALA A 126 0.99 10.57 10.21
C ALA A 126 -0.51 10.46 9.89
N ALA A 127 -1.02 9.27 9.58
CA ALA A 127 -2.44 9.04 9.35
C ALA A 127 -3.28 9.30 10.61
N TYR A 128 -2.88 8.77 11.77
CA TYR A 128 -3.56 9.06 13.04
C TYR A 128 -3.45 10.52 13.47
N ARG A 129 -2.32 11.18 13.18
CA ARG A 129 -2.18 12.62 13.36
C ARG A 129 -3.12 13.40 12.45
N SER A 130 -3.25 12.99 11.18
CA SER A 130 -4.20 13.60 10.25
C SER A 130 -5.64 13.51 10.77
N ASP A 131 -6.04 12.37 11.33
CA ASP A 131 -7.35 12.19 11.95
C ASP A 131 -7.53 13.11 13.16
N THR A 132 -6.56 13.12 14.07
CA THR A 132 -6.66 13.90 15.32
C THR A 132 -6.69 15.40 15.05
N GLU A 133 -5.87 15.87 14.12
CA GLU A 133 -5.73 17.29 13.78
C GLU A 133 -6.72 17.76 12.72
N GLN A 134 -7.47 16.85 12.09
CA GLN A 134 -8.44 17.11 11.03
C GLN A 134 -7.82 17.91 9.86
N ARG A 135 -6.61 17.53 9.45
CA ARG A 135 -5.87 18.14 8.33
C ARG A 135 -4.93 17.13 7.66
N ILE A 136 -4.44 17.45 6.46
CA ILE A 136 -3.37 16.66 5.81
C ILE A 136 -2.13 16.73 6.71
N ALA A 137 -1.56 15.56 7.03
CA ALA A 137 -0.32 15.43 7.79
C ALA A 137 0.86 15.15 6.85
N THR A 138 2.02 15.73 7.18
CA THR A 138 3.31 15.39 6.56
C THR A 138 3.94 14.21 7.28
N VAL A 139 4.48 13.27 6.52
CA VAL A 139 5.24 12.11 7.03
C VAL A 139 6.64 12.61 7.41
N ALA A 140 7.12 12.24 8.59
CA ALA A 140 8.42 12.69 9.07
C ALA A 140 9.57 11.90 8.42
N ASP A 141 10.66 12.59 8.06
CA ASP A 141 11.80 12.01 7.31
C ASP A 141 12.87 11.32 8.19
N GLU A 142 12.68 11.28 9.52
CA GLU A 142 13.73 10.88 10.49
C GLU A 142 14.60 9.69 10.06
#